data_AF-A0AA41STT1-F1
#
_entry.id   AF-A0AA41STT1-F1
#
_cell.length_a   1.000
_cell.length_b   1.000
_cell.length_c   1.000
_cell.angle_alpha   90.00
_cell.angle_beta   90.00
_cell.angle_gamma   90.00
#
_symmetry.space_group_name_H-M   'P 1'
#
loop_
_entity.id
_entity.type
_entity.pdbx_description
1 polymer ?
#
loop_
_entity_poly.entity_id
_entity_poly.type
_entity_poly.pdbx_seq_one_letter_code
_entity_poly.pdbx_strand_id
1 'polypeptide(L)'
;AAAGGSGACGPATAVTAAGTAEGPGGGGSARIPVKKAQLRSAPGAKKLEKLGVYSACKTEESCKCNGWKNPNPSPSPPRADLHQIIVRLTESCWSCSHALAAHVSYLENVSEEEMNRLLGIVLDVEYLFTCVHKEEDADTKQVYFYLFKLLRKSVLQRGIPVVEGTLEKKPPFEKPSIEQGVNNFVQYKFRHLPSKERQTIVELAKMFLNCINYWHLEAPSQRRQRSPNDGISGYKENYTR
;
A
#
# COMPACT_ATOMS: atom_id res chain seq x y z
N ALA A 1 -4.55 -1.49 70.60
CA ALA A 1 -3.75 -0.28 70.29
C ALA A 1 -2.68 -0.69 69.27
N ALA A 2 -2.85 -0.27 68.01
CA ALA A 2 -2.01 0.75 67.34
C ALA A 2 -0.69 0.13 66.82
N ALA A 3 -0.58 -0.10 65.49
CA ALA A 3 0.07 0.78 64.50
C ALA A 3 1.61 0.63 64.55
N GLY A 4 2.39 0.59 63.48
CA GLY A 4 2.18 0.81 62.05
C GLY A 4 3.54 0.64 61.35
N GLY A 5 3.52 0.33 60.06
CA GLY A 5 4.73 0.15 59.26
C GLY A 5 5.43 1.46 58.93
N SER A 6 6.71 1.36 58.56
CA SER A 6 7.48 2.41 57.89
C SER A 6 8.59 1.77 57.07
N GLY A 7 8.27 1.40 55.82
CA GLY A 7 9.25 1.10 54.78
C GLY A 7 9.31 2.30 53.84
N ALA A 8 10.42 3.04 53.88
CA ALA A 8 10.64 4.22 53.05
C ALA A 8 10.94 3.83 51.59
N CYS A 9 10.15 4.35 50.65
CA CYS A 9 10.44 4.33 49.22
C CYS A 9 11.52 5.39 48.89
N GLY A 10 12.63 4.94 48.30
CA GLY A 10 13.56 5.82 47.58
C GLY A 10 13.03 6.21 46.20
N PRO A 11 13.54 7.30 45.59
CA PRO A 11 12.97 7.86 44.38
C PRO A 11 13.32 7.01 43.15
N ALA A 12 12.29 6.69 42.35
CA ALA A 12 12.45 6.05 41.06
C ALA A 12 13.05 7.04 40.05
N THR A 13 14.21 6.70 39.51
CA THR A 13 14.85 7.36 38.38
C THR A 13 13.98 7.24 37.14
N ALA A 14 13.68 8.37 36.51
CA ALA A 14 12.98 8.45 35.25
C ALA A 14 13.81 7.82 34.13
N VAL A 15 13.33 6.71 33.58
CA VAL A 15 13.88 6.11 32.36
C VAL A 15 13.19 6.76 31.17
N THR A 16 13.90 7.69 30.53
CA THR A 16 13.60 8.19 29.18
C THR A 16 13.80 7.04 28.19
N ALA A 17 12.72 6.38 27.77
CA ALA A 17 12.75 5.45 26.66
C ALA A 17 12.34 6.19 25.38
N ALA A 18 13.32 6.83 24.75
CA ALA A 18 13.30 7.04 23.31
C ALA A 18 13.43 5.66 22.65
N GLY A 19 12.43 5.28 21.85
CA GLY A 19 12.40 3.99 21.18
C GLY A 19 11.45 4.05 20.00
N THR A 20 11.91 4.66 18.91
CA THR A 20 11.36 4.41 17.57
C THR A 20 11.46 2.92 17.28
N ALA A 21 10.35 2.21 17.46
CA ALA A 21 10.21 0.84 16.99
C ALA A 21 10.15 0.84 15.47
N GLU A 22 11.32 0.72 14.83
CA GLU A 22 11.40 0.34 13.42
C GLU A 22 11.09 -1.16 13.32
N GLY A 23 9.86 -1.49 12.94
CA GLY A 23 9.50 -2.86 12.56
C GLY A 23 10.21 -3.29 11.26
N PRO A 24 10.49 -4.59 11.09
CA PRO A 24 11.18 -5.10 9.90
C PRO A 24 10.21 -5.09 8.71
N GLY A 25 10.20 -3.99 7.95
CA GLY A 25 9.39 -3.87 6.73
C GLY A 25 9.05 -2.45 6.28
N GLY A 26 9.20 -1.44 7.15
CA GLY A 26 8.67 -0.08 6.92
C GLY A 26 9.39 0.76 5.86
N GLY A 27 10.66 0.49 5.57
CA GLY A 27 11.49 1.39 4.74
C GLY A 27 11.11 1.49 3.26
N GLY A 28 10.34 0.53 2.74
CA GLY A 28 9.94 0.49 1.32
C GLY A 28 8.72 1.36 1.00
N SER A 29 7.71 1.34 1.88
CA SER A 29 6.41 1.99 1.63
C SER A 29 6.49 3.52 1.73
N ALA A 30 7.22 4.05 2.73
CA ALA A 30 7.40 5.48 2.93
C ALA A 30 8.10 6.20 1.75
N ARG A 31 8.80 5.45 0.89
CA ARG A 31 9.46 5.99 -0.31
C ARG A 31 8.54 6.07 -1.52
N ILE A 32 7.37 5.42 -1.50
CA ILE A 32 6.44 5.40 -2.65
C ILE A 32 5.84 6.78 -2.93
N PRO A 33 5.34 7.55 -1.94
CA PRO A 33 4.82 8.89 -2.19
C PRO A 33 5.87 9.82 -2.81
N VAL A 34 7.12 9.75 -2.33
CA VAL A 34 8.25 10.52 -2.88
C VAL A 34 8.55 10.12 -4.32
N LYS A 35 8.63 8.81 -4.61
CA LYS A 35 8.81 8.31 -5.98
C LYS A 35 7.67 8.72 -6.91
N LYS A 36 6.41 8.69 -6.43
CA LYS A 36 5.24 9.17 -7.17
C LYS A 36 5.37 10.66 -7.50
N ALA A 37 5.78 11.50 -6.55
CA ALA A 37 5.99 12.92 -6.80
C ALA A 37 7.11 13.17 -7.84
N GLN A 38 8.26 12.50 -7.71
CA GLN A 38 9.37 12.60 -8.66
C GLN A 38 9.00 12.15 -10.08
N LEU A 39 8.19 11.10 -10.20
CA LEU A 39 7.75 10.58 -11.49
C LEU A 39 6.72 11.51 -12.17
N ARG A 40 5.88 12.19 -11.38
CA ARG A 40 4.92 13.20 -11.88
C ARG A 40 5.62 14.44 -12.42
N SER A 41 6.75 14.84 -11.85
CA SER A 41 7.56 15.96 -12.32
C SER A 41 8.52 15.60 -13.47
N ALA A 42 8.56 14.33 -13.90
CA ALA A 42 9.48 13.90 -14.95
C ALA A 42 9.05 14.37 -16.35
N PRO A 43 9.98 14.49 -17.31
CA PRO A 43 9.64 14.79 -18.70
C PRO A 43 8.67 13.76 -19.31
N GLY A 44 7.79 14.20 -20.22
CA GLY A 44 6.76 13.35 -20.83
C GLY A 44 7.31 12.06 -21.48
N ALA A 45 8.47 12.13 -22.13
CA ALA A 45 9.12 10.95 -22.71
C ALA A 45 9.41 9.85 -21.68
N LYS A 46 9.87 10.22 -20.48
CA LYS A 46 10.15 9.29 -19.38
C LYS A 46 8.86 8.72 -18.77
N LYS A 47 7.79 9.53 -18.72
CA LYS A 47 6.45 9.06 -18.32
C LYS A 47 5.94 7.99 -19.29
N LEU A 48 6.06 8.25 -20.60
CA LEU A 48 5.62 7.33 -21.65
C LEU A 48 6.44 6.04 -21.67
N GLU A 49 7.76 6.12 -21.54
CA GLU A 49 8.62 4.94 -21.41
C GLU A 49 8.16 4.04 -20.27
N LYS A 50 7.95 4.62 -19.08
CA LYS A 50 7.52 3.89 -17.88
C LYS A 50 6.16 3.23 -18.06
N LEU A 51 5.20 3.92 -18.71
CA LEU A 51 3.87 3.38 -19.00
C LEU A 51 3.93 2.29 -20.07
N GLY A 52 4.75 2.47 -21.11
CA GLY A 52 4.89 1.54 -22.23
C GLY A 52 5.20 0.11 -21.79
N VAL A 53 5.97 -0.08 -20.72
CA VAL A 53 6.29 -1.40 -20.13
C VAL A 53 5.05 -2.16 -19.65
N TYR A 54 3.97 -1.44 -19.32
CA TYR A 54 2.70 -1.98 -18.83
C TYR A 54 1.54 -1.83 -19.84
N SER A 55 1.85 -1.40 -21.06
CA SER A 55 0.88 -1.12 -22.12
C SER A 55 0.87 -2.19 -23.21
N ALA A 56 -0.31 -2.50 -23.74
CA ALA A 56 -0.44 -3.37 -24.91
C ALA A 56 -0.07 -2.64 -26.21
N CYS A 57 0.59 -3.37 -27.10
CA CYS A 57 0.87 -2.90 -28.46
C CYS A 57 -0.43 -2.83 -29.28
N LYS A 58 -0.57 -1.77 -30.08
CA LYS A 58 -1.74 -1.50 -30.93
C LYS A 58 -1.44 -1.47 -32.43
N THR A 59 -0.26 -1.90 -32.89
CA THR A 59 0.11 -1.86 -34.32
C THR A 59 -0.78 -2.74 -35.18
N GLU A 60 -0.94 -4.01 -34.80
CA GLU A 60 -1.73 -4.99 -35.54
C GLU A 60 -2.70 -5.68 -34.58
N GLU A 61 -3.90 -6.02 -35.06
CA GLU A 61 -4.87 -6.79 -34.27
C GLU A 61 -4.33 -8.19 -33.88
N SER A 62 -3.35 -8.70 -34.62
CA SER A 62 -2.64 -9.96 -34.37
C SER A 62 -1.66 -9.88 -33.18
N CYS A 63 -1.20 -8.69 -32.81
CA CYS A 63 -0.12 -8.51 -31.86
C CYS A 63 -0.59 -8.71 -30.42
N LYS A 64 -0.01 -9.68 -29.70
CA LYS A 64 -0.34 -10.02 -28.30
C LYS A 64 0.65 -9.43 -27.28
N CYS A 65 1.44 -8.44 -27.68
CA CYS A 65 2.42 -7.81 -26.80
C CYS A 65 1.70 -6.95 -25.74
N ASN A 66 2.00 -7.20 -24.46
CA ASN A 66 1.38 -6.52 -23.31
C ASN A 66 2.35 -5.60 -22.55
N GLY A 67 3.48 -5.26 -23.17
CA GLY A 67 4.47 -4.39 -22.55
C GLY A 67 5.68 -4.19 -23.44
N TRP A 68 6.04 -2.93 -23.67
CA TRP A 68 7.27 -2.58 -24.36
C TRP A 68 8.49 -3.01 -23.55
N LYS A 69 9.47 -3.63 -24.21
CA LYS A 69 10.76 -3.97 -23.62
C LYS A 69 11.86 -3.23 -24.34
N ASN A 70 12.66 -2.48 -23.57
CA ASN A 70 13.77 -1.71 -24.10
C ASN A 70 14.82 -2.67 -24.73
N PRO A 71 15.13 -2.54 -26.04
CA PRO A 71 16.15 -3.36 -26.69
C PRO A 71 17.57 -3.05 -26.20
N ASN A 72 17.81 -1.84 -25.68
CA ASN A 72 19.06 -1.41 -25.08
C ASN A 72 18.87 -1.22 -23.56
N PRO A 73 18.89 -2.31 -22.76
CA PRO A 73 18.80 -2.17 -21.32
C PRO A 73 19.93 -1.27 -20.82
N SER A 74 19.62 -0.33 -19.91
CA SER A 74 20.66 0.49 -19.29
C SER A 74 21.67 -0.45 -18.61
N PRO A 75 22.98 -0.25 -18.81
CA PRO A 75 23.98 -1.10 -18.19
C PRO A 75 23.86 -0.98 -16.66
N SER A 76 23.61 -2.10 -16.00
CA SER A 76 23.77 -2.21 -14.55
C SER A 76 25.26 -2.33 -14.21
N PRO A 77 25.85 -1.54 -13.28
CA PRO A 77 25.23 -0.59 -12.36
C PRO A 77 25.06 0.82 -12.97
N PRO A 78 24.12 1.64 -12.44
CA PRO A 78 23.87 3.00 -12.92
C PRO A 78 25.10 3.87 -12.67
N ARG A 79 25.92 4.09 -13.70
CA ARG A 79 26.99 5.09 -13.64
C ARG A 79 26.35 6.48 -13.50
N ALA A 80 26.91 7.27 -12.61
CA ALA A 80 26.40 8.58 -12.20
C ALA A 80 26.40 9.64 -13.32
N ASP A 81 27.03 9.37 -14.47
CA ASP A 81 26.97 10.23 -15.65
C ASP A 81 25.84 9.80 -16.58
N LEU A 82 24.65 10.28 -16.27
CA LEU A 82 23.42 10.03 -17.01
C LEU A 82 23.44 10.82 -18.33
N HIS A 83 24.04 10.26 -19.38
CA HIS A 83 23.43 10.40 -20.69
C HIS A 83 22.01 9.87 -20.52
N GLN A 84 21.02 10.76 -20.44
CA GLN A 84 19.63 10.39 -20.66
C GLN A 84 19.61 9.76 -22.04
N ILE A 85 19.62 8.43 -22.10
CA ILE A 85 19.22 7.72 -23.31
C ILE A 85 17.77 8.14 -23.47
N ILE A 86 17.55 9.14 -24.31
CA ILE A 86 16.23 9.60 -24.67
C ILE A 86 15.62 8.42 -25.42
N VAL A 87 14.83 7.62 -24.73
CA VAL A 87 14.04 6.58 -25.37
C VAL A 87 13.17 7.28 -26.39
N ARG A 88 13.47 7.04 -27.67
CA ARG A 88 12.70 7.62 -28.76
C ARG A 88 11.45 6.78 -28.97
N LEU A 89 10.33 7.44 -29.27
CA LEU A 89 9.08 6.76 -29.62
C LEU A 89 9.23 5.78 -30.80
N THR A 90 10.31 5.93 -31.58
CA THR A 90 10.69 5.08 -32.71
C THR A 90 11.43 3.79 -32.32
N GLU A 91 11.84 3.63 -31.06
CA GLU A 91 12.55 2.43 -30.62
C GLU A 91 11.65 1.19 -30.65
N SER A 92 12.17 0.13 -31.25
CA SER A 92 11.44 -1.11 -31.46
C SER A 92 11.45 -1.98 -30.21
N CYS A 93 10.29 -2.47 -29.81
CA CYS A 93 10.13 -3.39 -28.69
C CYS A 93 10.90 -4.68 -28.96
N TRP A 94 11.70 -5.14 -28.01
CA TRP A 94 12.43 -6.40 -28.15
C TRP A 94 11.51 -7.63 -28.33
N SER A 95 10.26 -7.57 -27.86
CA SER A 95 9.34 -8.74 -27.91
C SER A 95 8.48 -8.82 -29.17
N CYS A 96 8.08 -7.69 -29.75
CA CYS A 96 7.21 -7.67 -30.93
C CYS A 96 7.77 -6.86 -32.10
N SER A 97 8.96 -6.28 -31.95
CA SER A 97 9.62 -5.42 -32.94
C SER A 97 8.84 -4.16 -33.35
N HIS A 98 7.70 -3.87 -32.71
CA HIS A 98 6.93 -2.64 -32.95
C HIS A 98 7.44 -1.47 -32.10
N ALA A 99 7.33 -0.26 -32.64
CA ALA A 99 7.77 0.96 -31.99
C ALA A 99 7.10 1.19 -30.61
N LEU A 100 7.81 1.88 -29.70
CA LEU A 100 7.23 2.35 -28.44
C LEU A 100 5.97 3.18 -28.68
N ALA A 101 5.94 4.01 -29.73
CA ALA A 101 4.76 4.76 -30.17
C ALA A 101 3.50 3.89 -30.25
N ALA A 102 3.61 2.66 -30.76
CA ALA A 102 2.47 1.75 -30.87
C ALA A 102 1.99 1.17 -29.53
N HIS A 103 2.81 1.24 -28.48
CA HIS A 103 2.43 0.84 -27.13
C HIS A 103 1.83 2.01 -26.34
N VAL A 104 2.19 3.25 -26.68
CA VAL A 104 1.75 4.45 -25.95
C VAL A 104 0.82 5.37 -26.76
N SER A 105 0.44 4.99 -27.98
CA SER A 105 -0.40 5.81 -28.86
C SER A 105 -1.71 6.26 -28.20
N TYR A 106 -2.31 5.40 -27.38
CA TYR A 106 -3.53 5.73 -26.64
C TYR A 106 -3.33 6.77 -25.52
N LEU A 107 -2.08 7.12 -25.19
CA LEU A 107 -1.69 8.10 -24.18
C LEU A 107 -1.41 9.49 -24.77
N GLU A 108 -1.26 9.62 -26.09
CA GLU A 108 -0.90 10.90 -26.74
C GLU A 108 -1.91 12.02 -26.46
N ASN A 109 -3.20 11.67 -26.32
CA ASN A 109 -4.30 12.61 -26.11
C ASN A 109 -4.90 12.52 -24.68
N VAL A 110 -4.15 11.97 -23.73
CA VAL A 110 -4.62 11.80 -22.34
C VAL A 110 -4.18 13.00 -21.50
N SER A 111 -5.04 13.44 -20.57
CA SER A 111 -4.70 14.53 -19.67
C SER A 111 -3.50 14.20 -18.78
N GLU A 112 -2.75 15.23 -18.38
CA GLU A 112 -1.66 15.14 -17.39
C GLU A 112 -2.12 14.42 -16.11
N GLU A 113 -3.34 14.70 -15.64
CA GLU A 113 -3.93 14.09 -14.44
C GLU A 113 -4.09 12.57 -14.59
N GLU A 114 -4.63 12.11 -15.71
CA GLU A 114 -4.85 10.70 -15.99
C GLU A 114 -3.51 9.97 -16.23
N MET A 115 -2.55 10.62 -16.89
CA MET A 115 -1.18 10.11 -17.00
C MET A 115 -0.54 9.93 -15.63
N ASN A 116 -0.65 10.93 -14.76
CA ASN A 116 -0.13 10.90 -13.39
C ASN A 116 -0.84 9.86 -12.51
N ARG A 117 -2.14 9.59 -12.76
CA ARG A 117 -2.89 8.50 -12.14
C ARG A 117 -2.33 7.14 -12.54
N LEU A 118 -2.17 6.88 -13.84
CA LEU A 118 -1.63 5.62 -14.36
C LEU A 118 -0.20 5.36 -13.87
N LEU A 119 0.65 6.38 -13.86
CA LEU A 119 2.01 6.30 -13.30
C LEU A 119 2.00 5.94 -11.81
N GLY A 120 1.05 6.48 -11.05
CA GLY A 120 0.84 6.11 -9.65
C GLY A 120 0.56 4.62 -9.49
N ILE A 121 -0.36 4.08 -10.32
CA ILE A 121 -0.72 2.66 -10.31
C ILE A 121 0.48 1.79 -10.71
N VAL A 122 1.26 2.19 -11.71
CA VAL A 122 2.48 1.46 -12.12
C VAL A 122 3.48 1.33 -10.96
N LEU A 123 3.71 2.40 -10.20
CA LEU A 123 4.60 2.32 -9.03
C LEU A 123 4.03 1.40 -7.94
N ASP A 124 2.72 1.38 -7.76
CA ASP A 124 2.07 0.45 -6.83
C ASP A 124 2.20 -1.01 -7.30
N VAL A 125 2.11 -1.27 -8.61
CA VAL A 125 2.37 -2.60 -9.21
C VAL A 125 3.81 -3.06 -8.95
N GLU A 126 4.80 -2.19 -9.12
CA GLU A 126 6.22 -2.50 -8.85
C GLU A 126 6.48 -2.78 -7.38
N TYR A 127 5.85 -2.00 -6.51
CA TYR A 127 5.93 -2.22 -5.08
C TYR A 127 5.29 -3.55 -4.68
N LEU A 128 4.06 -3.82 -5.13
CA LEU A 128 3.37 -5.09 -4.87
C LEU A 128 4.15 -6.29 -5.42
N PHE A 129 4.78 -6.16 -6.59
CA PHE A 129 5.66 -7.21 -7.12
C PHE A 129 6.77 -7.56 -6.12
N THR A 130 7.40 -6.54 -5.52
CA THR A 130 8.42 -6.74 -4.47
C THR A 130 7.82 -7.40 -3.23
N CYS A 131 6.63 -6.95 -2.78
CA CYS A 131 5.94 -7.54 -1.63
C CYS A 131 5.61 -9.02 -1.87
N VAL A 132 5.07 -9.39 -3.03
CA VAL A 132 4.75 -10.79 -3.38
C VAL A 132 5.98 -11.70 -3.29
N HIS A 133 7.15 -11.22 -3.68
CA HIS A 133 8.39 -12.01 -3.64
C HIS A 133 8.99 -12.12 -2.24
N LYS A 134 8.77 -11.12 -1.39
CA LYS A 134 9.26 -11.09 -0.01
C LYS A 134 8.31 -11.72 1.00
N GLU A 135 7.01 -11.78 0.68
CA GLU A 135 5.98 -12.26 1.58
C GLU A 135 6.06 -13.78 1.74
N GLU A 136 6.05 -14.21 3.01
CA GLU A 136 6.17 -15.60 3.43
C GLU A 136 4.80 -16.19 3.77
N ASP A 137 3.89 -15.39 4.33
CA ASP A 137 2.54 -15.86 4.64
C ASP A 137 1.73 -16.11 3.36
N ALA A 138 1.22 -17.33 3.19
CA ALA A 138 0.51 -17.74 1.99
C ALA A 138 -0.79 -16.95 1.76
N ASP A 139 -1.51 -16.62 2.84
CA ASP A 139 -2.77 -15.90 2.76
C ASP A 139 -2.52 -14.43 2.38
N THR A 140 -1.56 -13.76 3.02
CA THR A 140 -1.13 -12.39 2.69
C THR A 140 -0.58 -12.30 1.27
N LYS A 141 0.26 -13.26 0.87
CA LYS A 141 0.84 -13.32 -0.49
C LYS A 141 -0.24 -13.44 -1.56
N GLN A 142 -1.30 -14.21 -1.30
CA GLN A 142 -2.43 -14.33 -2.21
C GLN A 142 -3.15 -12.98 -2.42
N VAL A 143 -3.33 -12.19 -1.35
CA VAL A 143 -3.90 -10.84 -1.43
C VAL A 143 -3.01 -9.91 -2.25
N TYR A 144 -1.70 -9.87 -1.98
CA TYR A 144 -0.78 -9.05 -2.77
C TYR A 144 -0.76 -9.45 -4.25
N PHE A 145 -0.79 -10.75 -4.55
CA PHE A 145 -0.82 -11.23 -5.93
C PHE A 145 -2.13 -10.86 -6.64
N TYR A 146 -3.26 -10.94 -5.94
CA TYR A 146 -4.55 -10.48 -6.45
C TYR A 146 -4.51 -8.97 -6.76
N LEU A 147 -4.06 -8.14 -5.83
CA LEU A 147 -3.95 -6.69 -6.02
C LEU A 147 -2.98 -6.35 -7.16
N PHE A 148 -1.85 -7.05 -7.25
CA PHE A 148 -0.90 -6.92 -8.35
C PHE A 148 -1.57 -7.16 -9.71
N LYS A 149 -2.34 -8.25 -9.84
CA LYS A 149 -3.08 -8.56 -11.08
C LYS A 149 -4.16 -7.52 -11.37
N LEU A 150 -4.89 -7.08 -10.36
CA LEU A 150 -5.94 -6.06 -10.48
C LEU A 150 -5.37 -4.75 -11.01
N LEU A 151 -4.35 -4.20 -10.34
CA LEU A 151 -3.73 -2.94 -10.71
C LEU A 151 -3.08 -3.01 -12.11
N ARG A 152 -2.39 -4.12 -12.42
CA ARG A 152 -1.81 -4.33 -13.76
C ARG A 152 -2.89 -4.33 -14.85
N LYS A 153 -4.03 -4.98 -14.61
CA LYS A 153 -5.17 -4.95 -15.53
C LYS A 153 -5.76 -3.54 -15.66
N SER A 154 -5.85 -2.79 -14.57
CA SER A 154 -6.32 -1.39 -14.58
C SER A 154 -5.43 -0.46 -15.39
N VAL A 155 -4.10 -0.64 -15.37
CA VAL A 155 -3.19 0.12 -16.26
C VAL A 155 -3.46 -0.21 -17.73
N LEU A 156 -3.60 -1.50 -18.04
CA LEU A 156 -3.82 -1.99 -19.40
C LEU A 156 -5.17 -1.52 -20.00
N GLN A 157 -6.22 -1.48 -19.18
CA GLN A 157 -7.59 -1.15 -19.60
C GLN A 157 -7.98 0.30 -19.28
N ARG A 158 -7.10 1.08 -18.63
CA ARG A 158 -7.37 2.42 -18.07
C ARG A 158 -8.53 2.45 -17.06
N GLY A 159 -8.89 1.31 -16.49
CA GLY A 159 -9.97 1.20 -15.53
C GLY A 159 -9.63 1.83 -14.17
N ILE A 160 -10.66 2.17 -13.41
CA ILE A 160 -10.52 2.41 -11.97
C ILE A 160 -10.38 1.03 -11.32
N PRO A 161 -9.30 0.77 -10.54
CA PRO A 161 -9.16 -0.51 -9.85
C PRO A 161 -10.27 -0.63 -8.80
N VAL A 162 -11.13 -1.63 -8.99
CA VAL A 162 -12.18 -1.99 -8.02
C VAL A 162 -11.89 -3.42 -7.58
N VAL A 163 -11.83 -3.64 -6.28
CA VAL A 163 -11.68 -4.98 -5.71
C VAL A 163 -13.00 -5.73 -5.95
N GLU A 164 -12.94 -6.78 -6.78
CA GLU A 164 -14.03 -7.67 -7.19
C GLU A 164 -13.74 -9.12 -6.75
N GLY A 165 -14.74 -9.86 -6.26
CA GLY A 165 -14.61 -11.30 -5.91
C GLY A 165 -15.33 -11.69 -4.62
N THR A 166 -14.90 -12.81 -4.00
CA THR A 166 -15.40 -13.42 -2.75
C THR A 166 -15.48 -12.48 -1.53
N LEU A 167 -14.92 -11.28 -1.65
CA LEU A 167 -15.18 -10.12 -0.80
C LEU A 167 -16.47 -9.40 -1.27
N GLU A 168 -17.55 -10.14 -1.49
CA GLU A 168 -18.79 -9.65 -2.14
C GLU A 168 -19.42 -8.46 -1.39
N LYS A 169 -19.12 -8.33 -0.10
CA LYS A 169 -19.53 -7.19 0.72
C LYS A 169 -18.52 -6.07 0.52
N LYS A 170 -18.93 -4.97 -0.10
CA LYS A 170 -18.16 -3.71 -0.05
C LYS A 170 -18.27 -3.12 1.36
N PRO A 171 -17.27 -2.35 1.84
CA PRO A 171 -17.43 -1.57 3.06
C PRO A 171 -18.72 -0.73 3.03
N PRO A 172 -19.46 -0.60 4.14
CA PRO A 172 -19.16 -1.07 5.49
C PRO A 172 -19.53 -2.54 5.73
N PHE A 173 -18.69 -3.27 6.46
CA PHE A 173 -18.88 -4.70 6.74
C PHE A 173 -19.73 -4.98 7.99
N GLU A 174 -19.72 -4.06 8.96
CA GLU A 174 -20.45 -4.18 10.22
C GLU A 174 -20.91 -2.79 10.68
N LYS A 175 -22.05 -2.74 11.38
CA LYS A 175 -22.59 -1.53 12.01
C LYS A 175 -23.03 -1.86 13.44
N PRO A 176 -22.78 -0.99 14.43
CA PRO A 176 -22.03 0.26 14.33
C PRO A 176 -20.53 0.04 14.06
N SER A 177 -19.85 1.04 13.50
CA SER A 177 -18.39 0.96 13.30
C SER A 177 -17.65 0.95 14.64
N ILE A 178 -16.38 0.52 14.64
CA ILE A 178 -15.51 0.59 15.83
C ILE A 178 -15.45 2.03 16.36
N GLU A 179 -15.29 3.02 15.48
CA GLU A 179 -15.30 4.44 15.86
C GLU A 179 -16.59 4.83 16.59
N GLN A 180 -17.75 4.45 16.05
CA GLN A 180 -19.03 4.73 16.71
C GLN A 180 -19.16 3.99 18.04
N GLY A 181 -18.71 2.73 18.12
CA GLY A 181 -18.68 1.95 19.35
C GLY A 181 -17.82 2.60 20.43
N VAL A 182 -16.63 3.08 20.08
CA VAL A 182 -15.72 3.81 20.98
C VAL A 182 -16.33 5.14 21.41
N ASN A 183 -16.95 5.89 20.50
CA ASN A 183 -17.64 7.14 20.84
C ASN A 183 -18.79 6.90 21.83
N ASN A 184 -19.60 5.87 21.59
CA ASN A 184 -20.68 5.48 22.50
C ASN A 184 -20.13 5.07 23.86
N PHE A 185 -19.04 4.30 23.90
CA PHE A 185 -18.37 3.91 25.13
C PHE A 185 -17.89 5.12 25.93
N VAL A 186 -17.25 6.09 25.27
CA VAL A 186 -16.76 7.30 25.93
C VAL A 186 -17.90 8.10 26.56
N GLN A 187 -18.99 8.29 25.80
CA GLN A 187 -20.18 8.99 26.30
C GLN A 187 -20.85 8.22 27.44
N TYR A 188 -21.03 6.92 27.30
CA TYR A 188 -21.73 6.11 28.30
C TYR A 188 -20.95 6.04 29.62
N LYS A 189 -19.63 5.81 29.56
CA LYS A 189 -18.81 5.58 30.77
C LYS A 189 -18.31 6.87 31.42
N PHE A 190 -18.02 7.92 30.67
CA PHE A 190 -17.28 9.08 31.20
C PHE A 190 -18.04 10.41 31.14
N ARG A 191 -19.34 10.39 30.83
CA ARG A 191 -20.17 11.62 30.81
C ARG A 191 -20.19 12.35 32.16
N HIS A 192 -20.07 11.63 33.26
CA HIS A 192 -20.08 12.19 34.61
C HIS A 192 -18.79 12.95 34.99
N LEU A 193 -17.70 12.78 34.22
CA LEU A 193 -16.44 13.43 34.52
C LEU A 193 -16.47 14.94 34.24
N PRO A 194 -15.68 15.74 34.97
CA PRO A 194 -15.43 17.14 34.64
C PRO A 194 -14.93 17.32 33.21
N SER A 195 -15.20 18.48 32.61
CA SER A 195 -14.89 18.73 31.19
C SER A 195 -13.42 18.49 30.82
N LYS A 196 -12.47 18.82 31.70
CA LYS A 196 -11.03 18.62 31.45
C LYS A 196 -10.66 17.14 31.35
N GLU A 197 -11.11 16.32 32.30
CA GLU A 197 -10.84 14.88 32.30
C GLU A 197 -11.55 14.17 31.14
N ARG A 198 -12.80 14.55 30.88
CA ARG A 198 -13.55 14.03 29.73
C ARG A 198 -12.85 14.34 28.40
N GLN A 199 -12.28 15.53 28.26
CA GLN A 199 -11.49 15.90 27.09
C GLN A 199 -10.25 14.99 26.93
N THR A 200 -9.52 14.72 28.02
CA THR A 200 -8.40 13.77 28.00
C THR A 200 -8.83 12.37 27.55
N ILE A 201 -9.98 11.87 28.03
CA ILE A 201 -10.51 10.57 27.60
C ILE A 201 -10.86 10.57 26.10
N VAL A 202 -11.44 11.66 25.59
CA VAL A 202 -11.73 11.80 24.15
C VAL A 202 -10.43 11.77 23.33
N GLU A 203 -9.37 12.41 23.80
CA GLU A 203 -8.06 12.39 23.13
C GLU A 203 -7.43 10.99 23.13
N LEU A 204 -7.51 10.28 24.25
CA LEU A 204 -7.06 8.88 24.33
C LEU A 204 -7.87 7.96 23.39
N ALA A 205 -9.19 8.18 23.29
CA ALA A 205 -10.03 7.43 22.37
C ALA A 205 -9.65 7.69 20.91
N LYS A 206 -9.36 8.94 20.54
CA LYS A 206 -8.84 9.28 19.21
C LYS A 206 -7.49 8.61 18.94
N MET A 207 -6.58 8.63 19.92
CA MET A 207 -5.29 7.96 19.82
C MET A 207 -5.47 6.44 19.63
N PHE A 208 -6.36 5.81 20.40
CA PHE A 208 -6.68 4.39 20.28
C PHE A 208 -7.23 4.04 18.89
N LEU A 209 -8.20 4.81 18.38
CA LEU A 209 -8.73 4.62 17.03
C LEU A 209 -7.66 4.79 15.96
N ASN A 210 -6.77 5.76 16.13
CA ASN A 210 -5.62 5.94 15.25
C ASN A 210 -4.70 4.72 15.30
N CYS A 211 -4.38 4.19 16.49
CA CYS A 211 -3.59 2.98 16.62
C CYS A 211 -4.23 1.80 15.89
N ILE A 212 -5.54 1.58 16.02
CA ILE A 212 -6.25 0.50 15.32
C ILE A 212 -6.12 0.64 13.80
N ASN A 213 -6.28 1.85 13.25
CA ASN A 213 -6.25 2.07 11.80
C ASN A 213 -4.89 1.81 11.15
N TYR A 214 -3.79 1.91 11.92
CA TYR A 214 -2.43 1.64 11.44
C TYR A 214 -1.83 0.36 12.02
N TRP A 215 -2.61 -0.39 12.81
CA TRP A 215 -2.15 -1.63 13.41
C TRP A 215 -2.06 -2.73 12.34
N HIS A 216 -0.90 -3.35 12.22
CA HIS A 216 -0.74 -4.53 11.40
C HIS A 216 -1.41 -5.73 12.07
N LEU A 217 -2.52 -6.18 11.50
CA LEU A 217 -3.21 -7.38 11.94
C LEU A 217 -2.31 -8.60 11.83
N GLU A 218 -2.44 -9.50 12.79
CA GLU A 218 -1.74 -10.78 12.82
C GLU A 218 -2.06 -11.60 11.56
N ALA A 219 -1.05 -12.24 10.96
CA ALA A 219 -1.30 -13.07 9.78
C ALA A 219 -2.19 -14.29 10.15
N PRO A 220 -3.04 -14.80 9.25
CA PRO A 220 -3.90 -15.95 9.55
C PRO A 220 -3.13 -17.20 10.01
N SER A 221 -1.90 -17.40 9.53
CA SER A 221 -1.02 -18.47 9.99
C SER A 221 -0.62 -18.31 11.47
N GLN A 222 -0.24 -17.10 11.88
CA GLN A 222 0.14 -16.76 13.24
C GLN A 222 -1.06 -16.89 14.19
N ARG A 223 -2.23 -16.37 13.79
CA ARG A 223 -3.47 -16.50 14.57
C ARG A 223 -3.88 -17.95 14.77
N ARG A 224 -3.73 -18.80 13.74
CA ARG A 224 -4.00 -20.24 13.84
C ARG A 224 -3.10 -20.94 14.86
N GLN A 225 -1.84 -20.54 14.96
CA GLN A 225 -0.92 -21.09 15.97
C GLN A 225 -1.32 -20.69 17.39
N ARG A 226 -1.81 -19.46 17.59
CA ARG A 226 -2.25 -18.97 18.91
C ARG A 226 -3.62 -19.49 19.34
N SER A 227 -4.56 -19.61 18.42
CA SER A 227 -5.95 -20.01 18.70
C SER A 227 -6.47 -21.05 17.69
N PRO A 228 -6.13 -22.34 17.87
CA PRO A 228 -6.51 -23.40 16.92
C PRO A 228 -8.02 -23.67 16.83
N ASN A 229 -8.77 -23.38 17.90
CA ASN A 229 -10.20 -23.69 18.03
C ASN A 229 -11.13 -22.53 17.63
N ASP A 230 -10.59 -21.34 17.34
CA ASP A 230 -11.38 -20.19 16.92
C ASP A 230 -11.79 -20.32 15.45
N GLY A 231 -12.87 -19.65 15.06
CA GLY A 231 -13.36 -19.56 13.67
C GLY A 231 -12.37 -18.88 12.72
N ILE A 232 -11.25 -19.56 12.42
CA ILE A 232 -10.13 -19.10 11.57
C ILE A 232 -10.62 -18.70 10.18
N SER A 233 -11.68 -19.36 9.68
CA SER A 233 -12.30 -18.98 8.40
C SER A 233 -12.86 -17.56 8.43
N GLY A 234 -13.57 -17.18 9.48
CA GLY A 234 -14.12 -15.83 9.63
C GLY A 234 -13.03 -14.78 9.85
N TYR A 235 -11.97 -15.13 10.59
CA TYR A 235 -10.81 -14.26 10.74
C TYR A 235 -10.09 -14.04 9.41
N LYS A 236 -9.85 -15.10 8.64
CA LYS A 236 -9.18 -15.02 7.33
C LYS A 236 -9.97 -14.15 6.35
N GLU A 237 -11.30 -14.26 6.34
CA GLU A 237 -12.16 -13.38 5.54
C GLU A 237 -11.99 -11.91 5.96
N ASN A 238 -12.00 -11.62 7.26
CA ASN A 238 -11.78 -10.27 7.79
C ASN A 238 -10.37 -9.73 7.53
N TYR A 239 -9.35 -10.58 7.59
CA TYR A 239 -7.96 -10.22 7.29
C TYR A 239 -7.75 -9.89 5.80
N THR A 240 -8.53 -10.55 4.93
CA THR A 240 -8.45 -10.33 3.48
C THR A 240 -9.15 -9.04 3.03
N ARG A 241 -10.09 -8.52 3.83
CA ARG A 241 -10.81 -7.25 3.60
C ARG A 241 -9.89 -6.05 3.86
#